data_AF-X1LFQ6-F1
#
_entry.id   AF-X1LFQ6-F1
#
_cell.length_a   1.000
_cell.length_b   1.000
_cell.length_c   1.000
_cell.angle_alpha   90.00
_cell.angle_beta   90.00
_cell.angle_gamma   90.00
#
_symmetry.space_group_name_H-M   'P 1'
#
loop_
_entity.id
_entity.type
_entity.pdbx_description
1 polymer ?
#
loop_
_entity_poly.entity_id
_entity_poly.type
_entity_poly.pdbx_seq_one_letter_code
_entity_poly.pdbx_strand_id
1 'polypeptide(L)'
;MPTRKDLDTISSEIPIFILRFDEHIGVVNSEVLRCLEINQNTIDPEGGKIGRFSNGQPSGILVDKALPTEDILNNSWIKSSMQKNLLKVQEEFFHKGLTTVSDMGINFDTLGFYRDMEEKGYLKIRVHVYLNEDCLKEKERIKKEMSKNGMGLVQVRGLKLFVDGSFGASSGALYEPYINDPKNYGLLRILPEKLNNLAK
;
A
#
# COMPACT_ATOMS: atom_id res chain seq x y z
N MET A 1 17.72 8.09 -8.62
CA MET A 1 16.69 8.20 -7.57
C MET A 1 17.05 9.40 -6.71
N PRO A 2 16.11 10.32 -6.44
CA PRO A 2 16.31 11.35 -5.41
C PRO A 2 16.50 10.70 -4.03
N THR A 3 17.09 11.46 -3.11
CA THR A 3 17.37 11.08 -1.73
C THR A 3 16.77 12.12 -0.78
N ARG A 4 16.79 11.84 0.53
CA ARG A 4 16.39 12.82 1.54
C ARG A 4 17.12 14.14 1.40
N LYS A 5 18.39 14.14 0.96
CA LYS A 5 19.17 15.37 0.77
C LYS A 5 18.55 16.29 -0.27
N ASP A 6 18.00 15.72 -1.34
CA ASP A 6 17.31 16.49 -2.39
C ASP A 6 16.02 17.08 -1.85
N LEU A 7 15.25 16.32 -1.07
CA LEU A 7 14.00 16.79 -0.47
C LEU A 7 14.21 17.80 0.66
N ASP A 8 15.29 17.66 1.43
CA ASP A 8 15.68 18.59 2.49
C ASP A 8 16.00 19.99 1.92
N THR A 9 16.38 20.09 0.63
CA THR A 9 16.54 21.40 -0.04
C THR A 9 15.21 22.13 -0.26
N ILE A 10 14.09 21.41 -0.28
CA ILE A 10 12.74 21.94 -0.41
C ILE A 10 12.20 22.32 0.97
N SER A 11 12.29 21.41 1.93
CA SER A 11 11.96 21.68 3.33
C SER A 11 12.57 20.63 4.26
N SER A 12 13.15 21.09 5.36
CA SER A 12 13.58 20.27 6.50
C SER A 12 12.55 20.23 7.64
N GLU A 13 11.45 20.97 7.54
CA GLU A 13 10.43 21.11 8.60
C GLU A 13 9.09 20.49 8.21
N ILE A 14 8.74 20.55 6.92
CA ILE A 14 7.51 19.96 6.40
C ILE A 14 7.81 18.51 6.01
N PRO A 15 7.07 17.50 6.51
CA PRO A 15 7.22 16.12 6.08
C PRO A 15 6.96 15.98 4.57
N ILE A 16 7.91 15.42 3.82
CA ILE A 16 7.78 15.17 2.38
C ILE A 16 7.90 13.68 2.13
N PHE A 17 6.89 13.10 1.49
CA PHE A 17 6.89 11.74 0.97
C PHE A 17 6.50 11.75 -0.50
N ILE A 18 7.37 11.20 -1.34
CA ILE A 18 7.09 11.02 -2.77
C ILE A 18 7.12 9.52 -3.06
N LEU A 19 5.94 8.98 -3.35
CA LEU A 19 5.76 7.59 -3.75
C LEU A 19 6.00 7.47 -5.26
N ARG A 20 6.84 6.51 -5.66
CA ARG A 20 7.02 6.16 -7.08
C ARG A 20 5.73 5.56 -7.62
N PHE A 21 5.48 5.74 -8.90
CA PHE A 21 4.23 5.34 -9.56
C PHE A 21 3.86 3.85 -9.40
N ASP A 22 4.84 2.97 -9.15
CA ASP A 22 4.62 1.55 -8.93
C ASP A 22 4.37 1.20 -7.47
N GLU A 23 4.35 2.19 -6.56
CA GLU A 23 4.04 2.08 -5.14
C GLU A 23 4.99 1.16 -4.34
N HIS A 24 6.09 0.70 -4.95
CA HIS A 24 7.07 -0.18 -4.31
C HIS A 24 8.30 0.57 -3.80
N ILE A 25 8.51 1.82 -4.23
CA ILE A 25 9.63 2.67 -3.77
C ILE A 25 9.11 4.06 -3.47
N GLY A 26 9.58 4.64 -2.38
CA GLY A 26 9.31 6.02 -2.01
C GLY A 26 10.59 6.72 -1.56
N VAL A 27 10.60 8.05 -1.69
CA VAL A 27 11.64 8.89 -1.09
C VAL A 27 11.00 9.79 -0.04
N VAL A 28 11.64 9.88 1.12
CA VAL A 28 11.23 10.72 2.23
C VAL A 28 12.34 11.69 2.64
N ASN A 29 11.97 12.86 3.15
CA ASN A 29 12.94 13.82 3.71
C ASN A 29 13.37 13.43 5.13
N SER A 30 14.30 14.20 5.71
CA SER A 30 14.81 13.94 7.06
C SER A 30 13.74 14.05 8.13
N GLU A 31 12.75 14.93 7.96
CA GLU A 31 11.65 15.10 8.91
C GLU A 31 10.75 13.86 8.99
N VAL A 32 10.40 13.23 7.87
CA VAL A 32 9.64 11.98 7.89
C VAL A 32 10.45 10.85 8.55
N LEU A 33 11.74 10.74 8.26
CA LEU A 33 12.59 9.73 8.93
C LEU A 33 12.62 9.93 10.45
N ARG A 34 12.63 11.19 10.92
CA ARG A 34 12.54 11.53 12.34
C ARG A 34 11.19 11.12 12.93
N CYS A 35 10.08 11.43 12.27
CA CYS A 35 8.74 11.04 12.69
C CYS A 35 8.54 9.51 12.77
N LEU A 36 9.23 8.76 11.90
CA LEU A 36 9.20 7.30 11.87
C LEU A 36 10.31 6.65 12.73
N GLU A 37 11.13 7.45 13.41
CA GLU A 37 12.26 7.00 14.23
C GLU A 37 13.31 6.15 13.47
N ILE A 38 13.38 6.31 12.14
CA ILE A 38 14.34 5.60 11.28
C ILE A 38 15.71 6.28 11.35
N ASN A 39 16.71 5.53 11.81
CA ASN A 39 18.08 5.98 11.98
C ASN A 39 19.09 4.93 11.46
N GLN A 40 20.39 5.19 11.61
CA GLN A 40 21.46 4.30 11.12
C GLN A 40 21.40 2.87 11.69
N ASN A 41 20.82 2.69 12.88
CA ASN A 41 20.71 1.41 13.58
C ASN A 41 19.38 0.68 13.29
N THR A 42 18.44 1.33 12.59
CA THR A 42 17.17 0.69 12.23
C THR A 42 17.46 -0.50 11.32
N ILE A 43 16.91 -1.66 11.63
CA ILE A 43 17.04 -2.85 10.78
C ILE A 43 16.03 -2.79 9.63
N ASP A 44 16.34 -3.43 8.52
CA ASP A 44 15.36 -3.59 7.44
C ASP A 44 14.19 -4.46 7.94
N PRO A 45 12.92 -4.04 7.74
CA PRO A 45 11.78 -4.87 8.10
C PRO A 45 11.69 -6.09 7.17
N GLU A 46 11.12 -7.19 7.66
CA GLU A 46 10.89 -8.38 6.82
C GLU A 46 10.05 -8.00 5.59
N GLY A 47 10.59 -8.26 4.38
CA GLY A 47 9.94 -7.92 3.11
C GLY A 47 9.95 -6.42 2.76
N GLY A 48 10.88 -5.65 3.33
CA GLY A 48 11.15 -4.26 2.96
C GLY A 48 12.65 -3.95 3.04
N LYS A 49 13.05 -2.78 2.52
CA LYS A 49 14.45 -2.34 2.54
C LYS A 49 14.54 -0.84 2.75
N ILE A 50 15.46 -0.41 3.61
CA ILE A 50 15.77 1.00 3.85
C ILE A 50 17.10 1.31 3.16
N GLY A 51 17.06 2.14 2.11
CA GLY A 51 18.26 2.56 1.39
C GLY A 51 19.21 3.37 2.27
N ARG A 52 20.52 3.13 2.16
CA ARG A 52 21.56 3.80 2.96
C ARG A 52 22.61 4.45 2.07
N PHE A 53 23.20 5.53 2.57
CA PHE A 53 24.46 6.06 2.05
C PHE A 53 25.63 5.16 2.47
N SER A 54 26.81 5.41 1.90
CA SER A 54 28.05 4.67 2.20
C SER A 54 28.46 4.74 3.69
N ASN A 55 28.04 5.79 4.40
CA ASN A 55 28.27 5.96 5.84
C ASN A 55 27.21 5.28 6.73
N GLY A 56 26.31 4.47 6.14
CA GLY A 56 25.25 3.75 6.87
C GLY A 56 24.02 4.60 7.21
N GLN A 57 24.05 5.92 7.00
CA GLN A 57 22.91 6.78 7.27
C GLN A 57 21.76 6.49 6.30
N PRO A 58 20.48 6.49 6.76
CA PRO A 58 19.34 6.35 5.87
C PRO A 58 19.35 7.42 4.78
N SER A 59 19.16 6.97 3.54
CA SER A 59 19.14 7.82 2.35
C SER A 59 17.78 8.47 2.10
N GLY A 60 16.75 8.08 2.84
CA GLY A 60 15.35 8.44 2.59
C GLY A 60 14.66 7.56 1.55
N ILE A 61 15.37 6.66 0.86
CA ILE A 61 14.75 5.69 -0.06
C ILE A 61 14.21 4.52 0.77
N LEU A 62 12.92 4.25 0.65
CA LEU A 62 12.21 3.17 1.34
C LEU A 62 11.56 2.25 0.29
N VAL A 63 11.64 0.94 0.51
CA VAL A 63 11.18 -0.09 -0.44
C VAL A 63 10.21 -1.06 0.24
N ASP A 64 9.11 -1.38 -0.44
CA ASP A 64 8.10 -2.35 -0.02
C ASP A 64 7.63 -2.14 1.43
N LYS A 65 7.74 -3.13 2.32
CA LYS A 65 7.26 -3.02 3.73
C LYS A 65 8.00 -1.97 4.57
N ALA A 66 9.02 -1.30 4.05
CA ALA A 66 9.63 -0.14 4.69
C ALA A 66 8.89 1.18 4.40
N LEU A 67 7.91 1.19 3.49
CA LEU A 67 7.14 2.39 3.17
C LEU A 67 6.14 2.76 4.27
N PRO A 68 6.06 4.03 4.70
CA PRO A 68 5.13 4.49 5.73
C PRO A 68 3.72 4.75 5.17
N THR A 69 3.28 3.97 4.18
CA THR A 69 2.06 4.26 3.42
C THR A 69 0.84 4.24 4.34
N GLU A 70 0.76 3.29 5.28
CA GLU A 70 -0.35 3.22 6.24
C GLU A 70 -0.34 4.39 7.22
N ASP A 71 0.82 4.77 7.75
CA ASP A 71 0.97 5.91 8.66
C ASP A 71 0.51 7.22 7.99
N ILE A 72 0.86 7.38 6.71
CA ILE A 72 0.49 8.56 5.93
C ILE A 72 -0.98 8.53 5.57
N LEU A 73 -1.51 7.41 5.07
CA LEU A 73 -2.92 7.29 4.68
C LEU A 73 -3.88 7.44 5.86
N ASN A 74 -3.42 7.15 7.08
CA ASN A 74 -4.21 7.35 8.29
C ASN A 74 -4.36 8.83 8.72
N ASN A 75 -3.70 9.76 8.04
CA ASN A 75 -3.81 11.20 8.30
C ASN A 75 -5.25 11.71 8.12
N SER A 76 -5.73 12.50 9.10
CA SER A 76 -7.10 13.03 9.13
C SER A 76 -7.45 13.92 7.93
N TRP A 77 -6.47 14.64 7.38
CA TRP A 77 -6.65 15.47 6.19
C TRP A 77 -6.89 14.63 4.92
N ILE A 78 -6.24 13.47 4.81
CA ILE A 78 -6.51 12.53 3.71
C ILE A 78 -7.92 11.97 3.87
N LYS A 79 -8.28 11.53 5.08
CA LYS A 79 -9.61 10.97 5.39
C LYS A 79 -10.73 11.95 5.07
N SER A 80 -10.58 13.25 5.37
CA SER A 80 -11.59 14.27 5.08
C SER A 80 -11.80 14.51 3.58
N SER A 81 -10.81 14.18 2.74
CA SER A 81 -10.87 14.36 1.29
C SER A 81 -11.43 13.14 0.54
N MET A 82 -11.56 11.98 1.20
CA MET A 82 -11.91 10.70 0.55
C MET A 82 -13.26 10.74 -0.17
N GLN A 83 -14.30 11.32 0.44
CA GLN A 83 -15.62 11.42 -0.20
C GLN A 83 -15.55 12.23 -1.51
N LYS A 84 -14.88 13.39 -1.48
CA LYS A 84 -14.70 14.24 -2.67
C LYS A 84 -13.95 13.48 -3.78
N ASN A 85 -12.91 12.75 -3.42
CA ASN A 85 -12.13 11.95 -4.37
C ASN A 85 -12.95 10.79 -4.94
N LEU A 86 -13.75 10.11 -4.12
CA LEU A 86 -14.65 9.04 -4.59
C LEU A 86 -15.65 9.56 -5.63
N LEU A 87 -16.27 10.73 -5.38
CA LEU A 87 -17.21 11.34 -6.32
C LEU A 87 -16.53 11.66 -7.66
N LYS A 88 -15.32 12.22 -7.63
CA LYS A 88 -14.56 12.55 -8.84
C LYS A 88 -14.12 11.30 -9.62
N VAL A 89 -13.62 10.28 -8.92
CA VAL A 89 -13.11 9.05 -9.57
C VAL A 89 -14.23 8.25 -10.20
N GLN A 90 -15.38 8.10 -9.52
CA GLN A 90 -16.50 7.37 -10.12
C GLN A 90 -17.08 8.09 -11.34
N GLU A 91 -17.14 9.43 -11.33
CA GLU A 91 -17.58 10.22 -12.49
C GLU A 91 -16.66 9.99 -13.69
N GLU A 92 -15.34 10.03 -13.48
CA GLU A 92 -14.34 9.71 -14.51
C GLU A 92 -14.49 8.28 -15.05
N PHE A 93 -14.76 7.32 -14.18
CA PHE A 93 -15.02 5.94 -14.59
C PHE A 93 -16.31 5.81 -15.39
N PHE A 94 -17.39 6.50 -15.00
CA PHE A 94 -18.64 6.50 -15.77
C PHE A 94 -18.48 7.16 -17.14
N HIS A 95 -17.71 8.24 -17.26
CA HIS A 95 -17.38 8.84 -18.56
C HIS A 95 -16.65 7.86 -19.49
N LYS A 96 -15.96 6.87 -18.93
CA LYS A 96 -15.27 5.79 -19.66
C LYS A 96 -16.12 4.51 -19.80
N GLY A 97 -17.38 4.52 -19.35
CA GLY A 97 -18.26 3.34 -19.37
C GLY A 97 -17.92 2.28 -18.32
N LEU A 98 -17.04 2.58 -17.36
CA LEU A 98 -16.66 1.68 -16.28
C LEU A 98 -17.69 1.77 -15.14
N THR A 99 -18.37 0.67 -14.87
CA THR A 99 -19.46 0.61 -13.88
C THR A 99 -19.15 -0.29 -12.68
N THR A 100 -18.05 -1.06 -12.75
CA THR A 100 -17.60 -1.96 -11.69
C THR A 100 -16.09 -1.90 -11.59
N VAL A 101 -15.59 -1.86 -10.36
CA VAL A 101 -14.16 -1.93 -10.05
C VAL A 101 -13.89 -3.00 -9.02
N SER A 102 -12.68 -3.54 -9.03
CA SER A 102 -12.16 -4.39 -7.96
C SER A 102 -11.09 -3.63 -7.21
N ASP A 103 -11.35 -3.32 -5.95
CA ASP A 103 -10.41 -2.62 -5.07
C ASP A 103 -9.60 -3.64 -4.26
N MET A 104 -8.28 -3.58 -4.38
CA MET A 104 -7.38 -4.68 -4.07
C MET A 104 -6.51 -4.38 -2.86
N GLY A 105 -6.64 -5.19 -1.82
CA GLY A 105 -5.79 -5.10 -0.63
C GLY A 105 -6.20 -3.99 0.32
N ILE A 106 -7.50 -3.71 0.44
CA ILE A 106 -7.99 -2.70 1.39
C ILE A 106 -8.22 -3.31 2.78
N ASN A 107 -8.21 -2.45 3.80
CA ASN A 107 -8.53 -2.84 5.18
C ASN A 107 -10.03 -2.64 5.49
N PHE A 108 -10.43 -3.00 6.71
CA PHE A 108 -11.81 -2.85 7.15
C PHE A 108 -12.28 -1.39 7.29
N ASP A 109 -11.38 -0.44 7.53
CA ASP A 109 -11.73 0.99 7.61
C ASP A 109 -12.16 1.51 6.25
N THR A 110 -11.42 1.14 5.20
CA THR A 110 -11.75 1.50 3.82
C THR A 110 -13.03 0.81 3.35
N LEU A 111 -13.24 -0.45 3.75
CA LEU A 111 -14.54 -1.12 3.54
C LEU A 111 -15.68 -0.37 4.23
N GLY A 112 -15.47 0.07 5.48
CA GLY A 112 -16.43 0.88 6.24
C GLY A 112 -16.75 2.20 5.55
N PHE A 113 -15.75 2.87 4.99
CA PHE A 113 -15.95 4.06 4.16
C PHE A 113 -16.85 3.78 2.95
N TYR A 114 -16.59 2.71 2.19
CA TYR A 114 -17.46 2.37 1.06
C TYR A 114 -18.90 2.09 1.49
N ARG A 115 -19.10 1.41 2.63
CA ARG A 115 -20.43 1.14 3.18
C ARG A 115 -21.16 2.43 3.57
N ASP A 116 -20.47 3.35 4.24
CA ASP A 116 -21.02 4.66 4.61
C ASP A 116 -21.41 5.48 3.37
N MET A 117 -20.57 5.46 2.32
CA MET A 117 -20.86 6.15 1.06
C MET A 117 -22.03 5.52 0.28
N GLU A 118 -22.18 4.20 0.35
CA GLU A 118 -23.33 3.46 -0.17
C GLU A 118 -24.62 3.83 0.58
N GLU A 119 -24.60 3.78 1.91
CA GLU A 119 -25.74 4.10 2.77
C GLU A 119 -26.22 5.54 2.59
N LYS A 120 -25.28 6.49 2.48
CA LYS A 120 -25.56 7.91 2.19
C LYS A 120 -25.95 8.17 0.73
N GLY A 121 -25.87 7.17 -0.14
CA GLY A 121 -26.21 7.29 -1.55
C GLY A 121 -25.17 8.02 -2.41
N TYR A 122 -23.97 8.28 -1.90
CA TYR A 122 -22.87 8.90 -2.66
C TYR A 122 -22.15 7.91 -3.58
N LEU A 123 -22.08 6.64 -3.20
CA LEU A 123 -21.48 5.60 -4.03
C LEU A 123 -22.48 5.17 -5.10
N LYS A 124 -22.13 5.30 -6.38
CA LYS A 124 -22.92 4.80 -7.51
C LYS A 124 -22.23 3.67 -8.27
N ILE A 125 -20.91 3.54 -8.14
CA ILE A 125 -20.12 2.50 -8.80
C ILE A 125 -20.13 1.21 -7.97
N ARG A 126 -20.17 0.04 -8.63
CA ARG A 126 -20.04 -1.25 -7.96
C ARG A 126 -18.58 -1.50 -7.57
N VAL A 127 -18.34 -1.88 -6.32
CA VAL A 127 -17.00 -2.13 -5.79
C VAL A 127 -16.90 -3.57 -5.29
N HIS A 128 -16.05 -4.35 -5.94
CA HIS A 128 -15.61 -5.66 -5.49
C HIS A 128 -14.37 -5.51 -4.62
N VAL A 129 -14.52 -5.75 -3.32
CA VAL A 129 -13.47 -5.57 -2.33
C VAL A 129 -12.67 -6.86 -2.17
N TYR A 130 -11.35 -6.75 -2.27
CA TYR A 130 -10.42 -7.78 -1.84
C TYR A 130 -9.65 -7.27 -0.62
N LEU A 131 -9.82 -7.92 0.53
CA LEU A 131 -9.23 -7.49 1.80
C LEU A 131 -7.73 -7.81 1.85
N ASN A 132 -6.95 -7.02 2.60
CA ASN A 132 -5.52 -7.29 2.79
C ASN A 132 -5.24 -8.45 3.77
N GLU A 133 -3.97 -8.88 3.86
CA GLU A 133 -3.52 -9.97 4.74
C GLU A 133 -3.89 -9.72 6.21
N ASP A 134 -3.81 -8.49 6.71
CA ASP A 134 -4.08 -8.18 8.12
C ASP A 134 -5.53 -8.45 8.52
N CYS A 135 -6.47 -8.33 7.59
CA CYS A 135 -7.88 -8.65 7.85
C CYS A 135 -8.09 -10.13 8.23
N LEU A 136 -7.16 -11.03 7.89
CA LEU A 136 -7.22 -12.44 8.29
C LEU A 136 -7.20 -12.67 9.80
N LYS A 137 -6.76 -11.67 10.59
CA LYS A 137 -6.85 -11.69 12.06
C LYS A 137 -8.32 -11.71 12.54
N GLU A 138 -9.27 -11.26 11.72
CA GLU A 138 -10.70 -11.18 12.03
C GLU A 138 -11.54 -12.06 11.07
N LYS A 139 -11.24 -13.36 10.94
CA LYS A 139 -11.92 -14.27 9.99
C LYS A 139 -13.45 -14.24 10.08
N GLU A 140 -14.02 -14.13 11.28
CA GLU A 140 -15.49 -14.05 11.46
C GLU A 140 -16.07 -12.75 10.91
N ARG A 141 -15.34 -11.64 10.99
CA ARG A 141 -15.74 -10.38 10.35
C ARG A 141 -15.75 -10.50 8.85
N ILE A 142 -14.74 -11.17 8.26
CA ILE A 142 -14.72 -11.45 6.81
C ILE A 142 -15.96 -12.24 6.40
N LYS A 143 -16.29 -13.34 7.11
CA LYS A 143 -17.48 -14.15 6.82
C LYS A 143 -18.77 -13.32 6.89
N LYS A 144 -18.90 -12.47 7.91
CA LYS A 144 -20.04 -11.56 8.07
C LYS A 144 -20.14 -10.54 6.93
N GLU A 145 -19.02 -10.01 6.43
CA GLU A 145 -19.05 -9.09 5.29
C GLU A 145 -19.35 -9.80 3.97
N MET A 146 -18.85 -11.03 3.79
CA MET A 146 -19.15 -11.86 2.63
C MET A 146 -20.62 -12.32 2.58
N SER A 147 -21.27 -12.52 3.73
CA SER A 147 -22.70 -12.89 3.76
C SER A 147 -23.64 -11.79 3.25
N LYS A 148 -23.16 -10.54 3.17
CA LYS A 148 -23.86 -9.41 2.56
C LYS A 148 -23.71 -9.37 1.04
N ASN A 149 -22.90 -10.24 0.44
CA ASN A 149 -22.71 -10.25 -1.01
C ASN A 149 -24.04 -10.52 -1.75
N GLY A 150 -24.22 -9.83 -2.88
CA GLY A 150 -25.50 -9.82 -3.59
C GLY A 150 -26.44 -8.68 -3.15
N MET A 151 -26.12 -8.00 -2.03
CA MET A 151 -26.80 -6.78 -1.61
C MET A 151 -25.95 -5.56 -1.99
N GLY A 152 -26.59 -4.55 -2.57
CA GLY A 152 -25.93 -3.27 -2.87
C GLY A 152 -24.84 -3.32 -3.95
N LEU A 153 -24.05 -2.26 -3.96
CA LEU A 153 -22.89 -1.97 -4.80
C LEU A 153 -21.58 -2.50 -4.19
N VAL A 154 -21.44 -2.58 -2.87
CA VAL A 154 -20.19 -2.99 -2.19
C VAL A 154 -20.23 -4.48 -1.84
N GLN A 155 -19.25 -5.25 -2.33
CA GLN A 155 -19.22 -6.71 -2.16
C GLN A 155 -17.81 -7.21 -1.85
N VAL A 156 -17.64 -7.94 -0.74
CA VAL A 156 -16.34 -8.53 -0.36
C VAL A 156 -16.15 -9.83 -1.14
N ARG A 157 -15.24 -9.83 -2.12
CA ARG A 157 -15.02 -10.95 -3.05
C ARG A 157 -13.87 -11.86 -2.66
N GLY A 158 -12.94 -11.41 -1.83
CA GLY A 158 -11.84 -12.27 -1.38
C GLY A 158 -10.75 -11.52 -0.64
N LEU A 159 -9.54 -12.05 -0.73
CA LEU A 159 -8.32 -11.51 -0.14
C LEU A 159 -7.30 -11.21 -1.24
N LYS A 160 -6.49 -10.18 -1.04
CA LYS A 160 -5.33 -9.86 -1.86
C LYS A 160 -4.07 -10.07 -1.03
N LEU A 161 -3.20 -10.94 -1.51
CA LEU A 161 -1.89 -11.23 -0.94
C LEU A 161 -0.79 -10.77 -1.91
N PHE A 162 0.38 -10.44 -1.37
CA PHE A 162 1.58 -10.10 -2.13
C PHE A 162 2.67 -11.13 -1.83
N VAL A 163 3.11 -11.86 -2.85
CA VAL A 163 4.15 -12.88 -2.69
C VAL A 163 5.54 -12.25 -2.75
N ASP A 164 5.72 -11.29 -3.65
CA ASP A 164 6.97 -10.57 -3.92
C ASP A 164 6.69 -9.10 -4.26
N GLY A 165 7.72 -8.39 -4.77
CA GLY A 165 7.63 -6.99 -5.17
C GLY A 165 7.48 -6.79 -6.68
N SER A 166 8.19 -5.80 -7.24
CA SER A 166 8.09 -5.45 -8.67
C SER A 166 9.44 -5.50 -9.37
N PHE A 167 9.42 -5.72 -10.69
CA PHE A 167 10.65 -5.69 -11.49
C PHE A 167 11.30 -4.31 -11.55
N GLY A 168 10.50 -3.23 -11.57
CA GLY A 168 10.99 -1.85 -11.55
C GLY A 168 11.71 -1.47 -10.25
N ALA A 169 11.40 -2.14 -9.14
CA ALA A 169 12.11 -2.01 -7.86
C ALA A 169 13.24 -3.03 -7.71
N SER A 170 13.40 -3.95 -8.67
CA SER A 170 14.23 -5.14 -8.54
C SER A 170 13.93 -5.95 -7.26
N SER A 171 12.64 -5.97 -6.85
CA SER A 171 12.14 -6.71 -5.70
C SER A 171 11.18 -7.85 -6.07
N GLY A 172 10.78 -7.97 -7.34
CA GLY A 172 10.10 -9.17 -7.85
C GLY A 172 11.03 -10.39 -7.79
N ALA A 173 10.54 -11.51 -7.29
CA ALA A 173 11.34 -12.70 -7.01
C ALA A 173 11.61 -13.50 -8.30
N LEU A 174 12.87 -13.86 -8.55
CA LEU A 174 13.33 -14.54 -9.75
C LEU A 174 14.14 -15.80 -9.41
N TYR A 175 14.14 -16.77 -10.31
CA TYR A 175 15.02 -17.96 -10.21
C TYR A 175 16.48 -17.65 -10.60
N GLU A 176 16.68 -16.65 -11.46
CA GLU A 176 17.98 -16.14 -11.88
C GLU A 176 18.14 -14.69 -11.41
N PRO A 177 19.36 -14.20 -11.16
CA PRO A 177 19.54 -12.86 -10.62
C PRO A 177 19.18 -11.79 -11.66
N TYR A 178 18.88 -10.58 -11.17
CA TYR A 178 18.70 -9.43 -12.05
C TYR A 178 19.99 -9.14 -12.85
N ILE A 179 19.86 -8.87 -14.15
CA ILE A 179 21.00 -8.61 -15.06
C ILE A 179 21.95 -7.54 -14.52
N ASN A 180 21.38 -6.48 -13.92
CA ASN A 180 22.13 -5.33 -13.42
C ASN A 180 22.59 -5.49 -11.95
N ASP A 181 22.19 -6.57 -11.28
CA ASP A 181 22.58 -6.89 -9.91
C ASP A 181 22.66 -8.41 -9.72
N PRO A 182 23.82 -9.03 -10.05
CA PRO A 182 23.99 -10.49 -10.02
C PRO A 182 23.81 -11.16 -8.65
N LYS A 183 23.70 -10.38 -7.56
CA LYS A 183 23.45 -10.88 -6.21
C LYS A 183 21.99 -10.76 -5.79
N ASN A 184 21.17 -10.08 -6.59
CA ASN A 184 19.78 -9.81 -6.27
C ASN A 184 18.86 -10.77 -7.03
N TYR A 185 18.08 -11.53 -6.29
CA TYR A 185 17.05 -12.45 -6.80
C TYR A 185 15.63 -11.95 -6.48
N GLY A 186 15.50 -10.69 -6.08
CA GLY A 186 14.26 -10.10 -5.58
C GLY A 186 14.05 -10.30 -4.08
N LEU A 187 12.84 -9.98 -3.62
CA LEU A 187 12.43 -10.04 -2.22
C LEU A 187 11.09 -10.76 -2.10
N LEU A 188 11.09 -11.90 -1.41
CA LEU A 188 9.84 -12.53 -0.99
C LEU A 188 9.23 -11.72 0.14
N ARG A 189 7.98 -11.29 -0.03
CA ARG A 189 7.19 -10.59 0.99
C ARG A 189 6.46 -11.56 1.92
N ILE A 190 6.15 -12.77 1.42
CA ILE A 190 5.55 -13.88 2.15
C ILE A 190 6.27 -15.17 1.73
N LEU A 191 6.79 -15.93 2.70
CA LEU A 191 7.41 -17.23 2.44
C LEU A 191 6.36 -18.28 1.99
N PRO A 192 6.72 -19.23 1.12
CA PRO A 192 5.78 -20.25 0.61
C PRO A 192 5.01 -21.01 1.71
N GLU A 193 5.69 -21.36 2.81
CA GLU A 193 5.06 -22.04 3.94
C GLU A 193 3.97 -21.19 4.59
N LYS A 194 4.26 -19.89 4.79
CA LYS A 194 3.29 -18.94 5.34
C LYS A 194 2.11 -18.77 4.39
N LEU A 195 2.35 -18.63 3.08
CA LEU A 195 1.29 -18.53 2.07
C LEU A 195 0.35 -19.75 2.08
N ASN A 196 0.92 -20.97 2.13
CA ASN A 196 0.15 -22.22 2.19
C ASN A 196 -0.73 -22.30 3.44
N ASN A 197 -0.30 -21.72 4.55
CA ASN A 197 -1.09 -21.66 5.78
C ASN A 197 -2.22 -20.62 5.70
N LEU A 198 -2.04 -19.53 4.96
CA LEU A 198 -3.09 -18.51 4.76
C LEU A 198 -4.22 -19.00 3.84
N ALA A 199 -3.94 -19.96 2.96
CA ALA A 199 -4.92 -20.53 2.02
C ALA A 199 -5.81 -21.64 2.61
N LYS A 200 -5.57 -22.05 3.86
CA LYS A 200 -6.36 -23.06 4.60
C LYS A 200 -7.43 -22.40 5.48
#